data_AF-A0A933GDB3-F1
#
_entry.id   AF-A0A933GDB3-F1
#
_cell.length_a   1.000
_cell.length_b   1.000
_cell.length_c   1.000
_cell.angle_alpha   90.00
_cell.angle_beta   90.00
_cell.angle_gamma   90.00
#
_symmetry.space_group_name_H-M   'P 1'
#
loop_
_entity.id
_entity.type
_entity.pdbx_description
1 polymer ?
#
loop_
_entity_poly.entity_id
_entity_poly.type
_entity_poly.pdbx_seq_one_letter_code
_entity_poly.pdbx_strand_id
1 'polypeptide(L)'
;MVGAGNERMWKTFCEVIGAPEWADDPRFDSNEKRVAQRDELVRMIETRLGARSRDDWVEAFGAAGLPTGPINNVGDVFSDPQVLHRGMVEEIAHPTAGTIRLAGVPVKFSETPGGIASPPPLLGQHTEEVLGRLLGYAPPEIDQLRREGVI
;
A
#
# COMPACT_ATOMS: atom_id res chain seq x y z
N MET A 1 9.53 11.46 -5.94
CA MET A 1 8.95 12.74 -5.49
C MET A 1 9.76 13.18 -4.27
N VAL A 2 10.29 14.41 -4.27
CA VAL A 2 11.03 14.96 -3.12
C VAL A 2 10.20 16.08 -2.51
N GLY A 3 10.03 16.04 -1.18
CA GLY A 3 9.34 17.09 -0.42
C GLY A 3 10.15 17.45 0.82
N ALA A 4 10.59 18.69 0.90
CA ALA A 4 11.19 19.25 2.11
C ALA A 4 10.14 20.14 2.80
N GLY A 5 9.40 19.57 3.76
CA GLY A 5 8.21 20.20 4.36
C GLY A 5 8.49 21.43 5.24
N ASN A 6 9.76 21.75 5.49
CA ASN A 6 10.19 22.97 6.17
C ASN A 6 11.67 23.26 5.83
N GLU A 7 12.16 24.45 6.21
CA GLU A 7 13.53 24.87 5.91
C GLU A 7 14.60 23.99 6.56
N ARG A 8 14.34 23.42 7.75
CA ARG A 8 15.29 22.48 8.37
C ARG A 8 15.45 21.23 7.50
N MET A 9 14.35 20.66 7.03
CA MET A 9 14.36 19.50 6.12
C MET A 9 15.05 19.84 4.79
N TRP A 10 14.88 21.07 4.26
CA TRP A 10 15.56 21.52 3.04
C TRP A 10 17.08 21.54 3.22
N LYS A 11 17.57 22.11 4.32
CA LYS A 11 19.00 22.17 4.65
C LYS A 11 19.60 20.78 4.80
N THR A 12 18.97 19.92 5.61
CA THR A 12 19.41 18.53 5.79
C THR A 12 19.37 17.76 4.46
N PHE A 13 18.36 17.98 3.61
CA PHE A 13 18.31 17.35 2.30
C PHE A 13 19.51 17.76 1.43
N CYS A 14 19.82 19.06 1.36
CA CYS A 14 20.97 19.60 0.63
C CYS A 14 22.29 19.01 1.10
N GLU A 15 22.47 18.87 2.42
CA GLU A 15 23.64 18.20 3.01
C GLU A 15 23.76 16.74 2.55
N VAL A 16 22.67 15.97 2.62
CA VAL A 16 22.68 14.53 2.28
C VAL A 16 22.94 14.29 0.79
N ILE A 17 22.45 15.15 -0.10
CA ILE A 17 22.72 15.04 -1.54
C ILE A 17 24.07 15.63 -1.97
N GLY A 18 24.88 16.12 -1.02
CA GLY A 18 26.19 16.69 -1.29
C GLY A 18 26.15 18.04 -2.01
N ALA A 19 25.13 18.84 -1.76
CA ALA A 19 24.97 20.19 -2.29
C ALA A 19 24.54 21.19 -1.20
N PRO A 20 25.27 21.29 -0.06
CA PRO A 20 24.90 22.18 1.05
C PRO A 20 24.78 23.64 0.61
N GLU A 21 25.50 24.06 -0.42
CA GLU A 21 25.44 25.41 -0.97
C GLU A 21 24.06 25.81 -1.53
N TRP A 22 23.21 24.84 -1.89
CA TRP A 22 21.84 25.12 -2.35
C TRP A 22 20.93 25.62 -1.23
N ALA A 23 21.27 25.36 0.04
CA ALA A 23 20.51 25.84 1.19
C ALA A 23 20.49 27.37 1.29
N ASP A 24 21.60 28.00 0.90
CA ASP A 24 21.82 29.45 1.03
C ASP A 24 21.85 30.15 -0.34
N ASP A 25 21.64 29.42 -1.45
CA ASP A 25 21.52 30.00 -2.79
C ASP A 25 20.31 30.96 -2.82
N PRO A 26 20.46 32.22 -3.25
CA PRO A 26 19.36 33.19 -3.30
C PRO A 26 18.15 32.76 -4.15
N ARG A 27 18.31 31.75 -5.01
CA ARG A 27 17.25 31.11 -5.80
C ARG A 27 16.49 30.04 -5.01
N PHE A 28 17.07 29.47 -3.95
CA PHE A 28 16.53 28.31 -3.23
C PHE A 28 16.45 28.48 -1.71
N ASP A 29 16.87 29.61 -1.16
CA ASP A 29 16.91 29.92 0.28
C ASP A 29 15.54 30.07 0.97
N SER A 30 14.44 30.09 0.20
CA SER A 30 13.08 30.08 0.72
C SER A 30 12.17 29.17 -0.10
N ASN A 31 11.13 28.64 0.54
CA ASN A 31 10.15 27.79 -0.16
C ASN A 31 9.48 28.51 -1.35
N GLU A 32 9.13 29.78 -1.20
CA GLU A 32 8.49 30.58 -2.26
C GLU A 32 9.38 30.66 -3.50
N LYS A 33 10.67 30.90 -3.30
CA LYS A 33 11.66 30.92 -4.39
C LYS A 33 11.80 29.52 -4.99
N ARG A 34 12.03 28.47 -4.19
CA ARG A 34 12.10 27.09 -4.69
C ARG A 34 10.89 26.68 -5.54
N VAL A 35 9.69 27.16 -5.21
CA VAL A 35 8.49 26.97 -6.02
C VAL A 35 8.55 27.76 -7.34
N ALA A 36 8.96 29.03 -7.30
CA ALA A 36 9.15 29.86 -8.50
C ALA A 36 10.22 29.30 -9.46
N GLN A 37 11.28 28.67 -8.94
CA GLN A 37 12.34 28.02 -9.72
C GLN A 37 12.22 26.48 -9.77
N ARG A 38 11.02 25.92 -9.57
CA ARG A 38 10.79 24.48 -9.42
C ARG A 38 11.41 23.64 -10.55
N ASP A 39 11.20 24.02 -11.79
CA ASP A 39 11.63 23.19 -12.93
C ASP A 39 13.16 23.06 -13.01
N GLU A 40 13.88 24.14 -12.70
CA GLU A 40 15.34 24.13 -12.61
C GLU A 40 15.79 23.27 -11.43
N LEU A 41 15.21 23.49 -10.26
CA LEU A 41 15.57 22.78 -9.03
C LEU A 41 15.34 21.27 -9.17
N VAL A 42 14.22 20.86 -9.78
CA VAL A 42 13.91 19.45 -10.01
C VAL A 42 14.97 18.78 -10.89
N ARG A 43 15.37 19.41 -12.01
CA ARG A 43 16.42 18.85 -12.89
C ARG A 43 17.76 18.69 -12.16
N MET A 44 18.11 19.66 -11.32
CA MET A 44 19.32 19.61 -10.52
C MET A 44 19.26 18.47 -9.49
N ILE A 45 18.13 18.32 -8.80
CA ILE A 45 17.89 17.23 -7.85
C ILE A 45 17.94 15.87 -8.53
N GLU A 46 17.27 15.71 -9.69
CA GLU A 46 17.26 14.45 -10.45
C GLU A 46 18.67 14.02 -10.85
N THR A 47 19.49 14.99 -11.28
CA THR A 47 20.90 14.73 -11.61
C THR A 47 21.67 14.20 -10.41
N ARG A 48 21.48 14.78 -9.21
CA ARG A 48 22.13 14.31 -7.98
C ARG A 48 21.63 12.94 -7.55
N LEU A 49 20.31 12.74 -7.55
CA LEU A 49 19.71 11.47 -7.13
C LEU A 49 20.03 10.33 -8.10
N GLY A 50 20.27 10.62 -9.38
CA GLY A 50 20.71 9.62 -10.37
C GLY A 50 22.09 9.00 -10.10
N ALA A 51 22.88 9.56 -9.16
CA ALA A 51 24.24 9.10 -8.90
C ALA A 51 24.35 7.87 -7.98
N ARG A 52 23.28 7.49 -7.28
CA ARG A 52 23.26 6.35 -6.34
C ARG A 52 21.98 5.53 -6.50
N SER A 53 21.97 4.32 -5.98
CA SER A 53 20.76 3.48 -6.04
C SER A 53 19.65 4.05 -5.15
N ARG A 54 18.41 3.59 -5.40
CA ARG A 54 17.25 3.89 -4.55
C ARG A 54 17.53 3.56 -3.09
N ASP A 55 18.07 2.37 -2.83
CA ASP A 55 18.25 1.86 -1.46
C ASP A 55 19.31 2.64 -0.69
N ASP A 56 20.40 3.04 -1.37
CA ASP A 56 21.42 3.93 -0.82
C ASP A 56 20.83 5.27 -0.37
N TRP A 57 19.89 5.83 -1.14
CA TRP A 57 19.21 7.07 -0.79
C TRP A 57 18.20 6.90 0.33
N VAL A 58 17.42 5.82 0.32
CA VAL A 58 16.48 5.51 1.41
C VAL A 58 17.24 5.36 2.73
N GLU A 59 18.38 4.66 2.74
CA GLU A 59 19.23 4.56 3.92
C GLU A 59 19.80 5.92 4.34
N ALA A 60 20.40 6.66 3.41
CA ALA A 60 21.04 7.94 3.73
C ALA A 60 20.05 9.00 4.24
N PHE A 61 18.87 9.12 3.61
CA PHE A 61 17.83 10.04 4.07
C PHE A 61 17.22 9.59 5.40
N GLY A 62 17.01 8.28 5.59
CA GLY A 62 16.52 7.72 6.85
C GLY A 62 17.49 7.99 8.01
N ALA A 63 18.80 7.79 7.79
CA ALA A 63 19.85 8.08 8.76
C ALA A 63 19.91 9.56 9.14
N ALA A 64 19.56 10.46 8.21
CA ALA A 64 19.46 11.90 8.44
C ALA A 64 18.13 12.34 9.09
N GLY A 65 17.22 11.41 9.40
CA GLY A 65 15.90 11.69 9.98
C GLY A 65 14.91 12.35 9.01
N LEU A 66 15.17 12.26 7.70
CA LEU A 66 14.25 12.72 6.67
C LEU A 66 13.21 11.62 6.39
N PRO A 67 11.91 11.96 6.33
CA PRO A 67 10.87 11.02 5.91
C PRO A 67 11.16 10.53 4.48
N THR A 68 11.40 9.22 4.36
CA THR A 68 11.77 8.60 3.09
C THR A 68 11.20 7.19 3.01
N GLY A 69 11.02 6.69 1.80
CA GLY A 69 10.59 5.33 1.54
C GLY A 69 10.73 5.00 0.05
N PRO A 70 10.92 3.71 -0.29
CA PRO A 70 10.97 3.28 -1.68
C PRO A 70 9.60 3.43 -2.34
N ILE A 71 9.60 3.62 -3.66
CA ILE A 71 8.42 3.34 -4.48
C ILE A 71 8.42 1.84 -4.74
N ASN A 72 7.51 1.13 -4.09
CA ASN A 72 7.39 -0.32 -4.18
C ASN A 72 6.57 -0.74 -5.40
N ASN A 73 6.99 -1.81 -6.07
CA ASN A 73 6.13 -2.56 -6.98
C ASN A 73 5.25 -3.57 -6.20
N VAL A 74 4.33 -4.26 -6.88
CA VAL A 74 3.41 -5.22 -6.22
C VAL A 74 4.15 -6.36 -5.52
N GLY A 75 5.23 -6.87 -6.12
CA GLY A 75 6.08 -7.89 -5.51
C GLY A 75 6.74 -7.38 -4.24
N ASP A 76 7.36 -6.20 -4.30
CA ASP A 76 8.02 -5.55 -3.16
C ASP A 76 7.07 -5.42 -1.97
N VAL A 77 5.83 -4.94 -2.22
CA VAL A 77 4.79 -4.77 -1.19
C VAL A 77 4.53 -6.09 -0.46
N PHE A 78 4.34 -7.19 -1.18
CA PHE A 78 4.00 -8.47 -0.54
C PHE A 78 5.17 -9.18 0.13
N SER A 79 6.41 -8.78 -0.18
CA SER A 79 7.63 -9.25 0.50
C SER A 79 8.09 -8.32 1.62
N ASP A 80 7.47 -7.14 1.76
CA ASP A 80 7.91 -6.12 2.71
C ASP A 80 7.81 -6.65 4.17
N PRO A 81 8.88 -6.53 4.99
CA PRO A 81 8.88 -7.05 6.34
C PRO A 81 7.77 -6.49 7.22
N GLN A 82 7.39 -5.23 7.04
CA GLN A 82 6.31 -4.59 7.79
C GLN A 82 4.94 -5.12 7.33
N VAL A 83 4.74 -5.33 6.03
CA VAL A 83 3.52 -5.93 5.49
C VAL A 83 3.31 -7.34 6.04
N LEU A 84 4.37 -8.16 6.05
CA LEU A 84 4.35 -9.51 6.63
C LEU A 84 4.13 -9.48 8.15
N HIS A 85 4.89 -8.66 8.87
CA HIS A 85 4.77 -8.51 10.32
C HIS A 85 3.36 -8.09 10.74
N ARG A 86 2.71 -7.23 9.94
CA ARG A 86 1.35 -6.77 10.21
C ARG A 86 0.25 -7.76 9.81
N GLY A 87 0.59 -8.93 9.23
CA GLY A 87 -0.38 -9.90 8.75
C GLY A 87 -1.30 -9.29 7.69
N MET A 88 -0.71 -8.59 6.71
CA MET A 88 -1.43 -7.95 5.60
C MET A 88 -1.58 -8.87 4.38
N VAL A 89 -1.03 -10.09 4.46
CA VAL A 89 -1.21 -11.15 3.47
C VAL A 89 -1.67 -12.38 4.24
N GLU A 90 -2.89 -12.82 3.98
CA GLU A 90 -3.48 -14.02 4.57
C GLU A 90 -3.61 -15.09 3.49
N GLU A 91 -3.25 -16.33 3.82
CA GLU A 91 -3.40 -17.49 2.95
C GLU A 91 -4.62 -18.31 3.36
N ILE A 92 -5.45 -18.67 2.38
CA ILE A 92 -6.66 -19.46 2.61
C ILE A 92 -6.83 -20.53 1.53
N ALA A 93 -7.33 -21.70 1.92
CA ALA A 93 -7.67 -22.76 0.98
C ALA A 93 -9.00 -22.46 0.29
N HIS A 94 -8.96 -22.30 -1.04
CA HIS A 94 -10.14 -22.15 -1.90
C HIS A 94 -10.52 -23.50 -2.53
N PRO A 95 -11.81 -23.89 -2.54
CA PRO A 95 -12.25 -25.22 -2.99
C PRO A 95 -11.78 -25.63 -4.40
N THR A 96 -11.63 -24.67 -5.31
CA THR A 96 -11.26 -24.91 -6.71
C THR A 96 -9.93 -24.28 -7.14
N ALA A 97 -9.37 -23.38 -6.33
CA ALA A 97 -8.18 -22.60 -6.71
C ALA A 97 -6.94 -22.95 -5.87
N GLY A 98 -7.07 -23.92 -4.96
CA GLY A 98 -6.00 -24.28 -4.02
C GLY A 98 -5.77 -23.17 -2.99
N THR A 99 -4.55 -23.05 -2.49
CA THR A 99 -4.19 -21.96 -1.57
C THR A 99 -4.10 -20.65 -2.33
N ILE A 100 -4.91 -19.67 -1.93
CA ILE A 100 -4.89 -18.31 -2.46
C ILE A 100 -4.42 -17.34 -1.39
N ARG A 101 -3.83 -16.23 -1.84
CA ARG A 101 -3.42 -15.10 -1.00
C ARG A 101 -4.41 -13.96 -1.12
N LEU A 102 -4.82 -13.41 0.01
CA LEU A 102 -5.75 -12.29 0.11
C LEU A 102 -5.13 -11.17 0.95
N ALA A 103 -5.55 -9.94 0.69
CA ALA A 103 -5.18 -8.80 1.52
C ALA A 103 -5.83 -8.95 2.91
N GLY A 104 -5.01 -8.90 3.96
CA GLY A 104 -5.47 -9.01 5.34
C GLY A 104 -6.18 -7.75 5.82
N VAL A 105 -6.78 -7.81 7.02
CA VAL A 105 -7.54 -6.67 7.58
C VAL A 105 -6.58 -5.56 8.05
N PRO A 106 -6.63 -4.34 7.50
CA PRO A 106 -5.65 -3.28 7.80
C PRO A 106 -5.78 -2.71 9.22
N VAL A 107 -7.00 -2.71 9.76
CA VAL A 107 -7.30 -2.26 11.12
C VAL A 107 -7.15 -3.43 12.09
N LYS A 108 -6.33 -3.24 13.13
CA LYS A 108 -6.07 -4.29 14.15
C LYS A 108 -6.69 -3.86 15.47
N PHE A 109 -7.72 -4.59 15.91
CA PHE A 109 -8.33 -4.44 17.23
C PHE A 109 -7.74 -5.46 18.20
N SER A 110 -7.51 -5.04 19.45
CA SER A 110 -6.96 -5.91 20.50
C SER A 110 -7.98 -6.90 21.06
N GLU A 111 -9.26 -6.50 21.15
CA GLU A 111 -10.33 -7.33 21.73
C GLU A 111 -11.11 -8.13 20.68
N THR A 112 -11.23 -7.58 19.47
CA THR A 112 -11.96 -8.19 18.35
C THR A 112 -11.11 -8.23 17.08
N PRO A 113 -10.01 -9.00 17.05
CA PRO A 113 -9.16 -9.08 15.88
C PRO A 113 -9.96 -9.48 14.63
N GLY A 114 -9.89 -8.64 13.59
CA GLY A 114 -10.46 -8.97 12.28
C GLY A 114 -9.58 -9.98 11.54
N GLY A 115 -10.18 -10.72 10.62
CA GLY A 115 -9.49 -11.68 9.75
C GLY A 115 -10.41 -12.20 8.66
N ILE A 116 -9.86 -12.99 7.75
CA ILE A 116 -10.64 -13.62 6.68
C ILE A 116 -11.28 -14.89 7.22
N ALA A 117 -12.62 -14.92 7.25
CA ALA A 117 -13.38 -16.04 7.81
C ALA A 117 -13.51 -17.24 6.85
N SER A 118 -13.59 -16.99 5.55
CA SER A 118 -13.82 -18.01 4.54
C SER A 118 -13.28 -17.58 3.18
N PRO A 119 -12.96 -18.53 2.27
CA PRO A 119 -12.62 -18.19 0.90
C PRO A 119 -13.83 -17.56 0.18
N PRO A 120 -13.62 -16.82 -0.92
CA PRO A 120 -14.69 -16.39 -1.80
C PRO A 120 -15.63 -17.57 -2.16
N PRO A 121 -16.95 -17.39 -2.13
CA PRO A 121 -17.88 -18.47 -2.40
C PRO A 121 -17.90 -18.85 -3.89
N LEU A 122 -18.19 -20.12 -4.17
CA LEU A 122 -18.56 -20.56 -5.51
C LEU A 122 -19.92 -19.97 -5.91
N LEU A 123 -20.17 -19.91 -7.22
CA LEU A 123 -21.47 -19.52 -7.76
C LEU A 123 -22.56 -20.45 -7.19
N GLY A 124 -23.54 -19.87 -6.52
CA GLY A 124 -24.67 -20.60 -5.93
C GLY A 124 -24.37 -21.37 -4.64
N GLN A 125 -23.15 -21.26 -4.07
CA GLN A 125 -22.73 -22.08 -2.91
C GLN A 125 -23.68 -22.00 -1.71
N HIS A 126 -24.30 -20.84 -1.48
CA HIS A 126 -25.18 -20.59 -0.33
C HIS A 126 -26.66 -20.48 -0.70
N THR A 127 -27.06 -20.79 -1.94
CA THR A 127 -28.44 -20.60 -2.41
C THR A 127 -29.44 -21.39 -1.56
N GLU A 128 -29.22 -22.69 -1.36
CA GLU A 128 -30.11 -23.52 -0.54
C GLU A 128 -30.08 -23.14 0.94
N GLU A 129 -28.91 -22.75 1.46
CA GLU A 129 -28.78 -22.30 2.84
C GLU A 129 -29.63 -21.07 3.09
N VAL A 130 -29.57 -20.08 2.20
CA VAL A 130 -30.35 -18.85 2.32
C VAL A 130 -31.84 -19.11 2.17
N LEU A 131 -32.26 -19.83 1.10
CA LEU A 131 -33.67 -20.11 0.86
C LEU A 131 -34.29 -20.95 2.00
N GLY A 132 -33.60 -22.01 2.42
CA GLY A 132 -34.10 -22.90 3.46
C GLY A 132 -33.97 -22.31 4.86
N ARG A 133 -32.75 -21.95 5.29
CA ARG A 133 -32.50 -21.57 6.70
C ARG A 133 -32.93 -20.14 7.02
N LEU A 134 -32.69 -19.19 6.12
CA LEU A 134 -33.00 -17.78 6.39
C LEU A 134 -34.41 -17.39 5.95
N LEU A 135 -34.89 -17.91 4.82
CA LEU A 135 -36.19 -17.55 4.26
C LEU A 135 -37.29 -18.58 4.53
N GLY A 136 -36.95 -19.78 5.02
CA GLY A 136 -37.93 -20.77 5.46
C GLY A 136 -38.60 -21.58 4.34
N TYR A 137 -38.03 -21.59 3.13
CA TYR A 137 -38.56 -22.39 2.03
C TYR A 137 -38.40 -23.88 2.34
N ALA A 138 -39.46 -24.65 2.12
CA ALA A 138 -39.41 -26.09 2.22
C ALA A 138 -38.62 -26.68 1.04
N PRO A 139 -37.95 -27.85 1.20
CA PRO A 139 -37.19 -28.48 0.12
C PRO A 139 -37.95 -28.61 -1.22
N PRO A 140 -39.27 -28.97 -1.25
CA PRO A 140 -40.00 -29.05 -2.50
C PRO A 140 -40.16 -27.71 -3.24
N GLU A 141 -40.19 -26.59 -2.52
CA GLU A 141 -40.31 -25.25 -3.12
C GLU A 141 -38.98 -24.84 -3.76
N ILE A 142 -37.85 -25.14 -3.10
CA ILE A 142 -36.51 -24.90 -3.65
C ILE A 142 -36.30 -25.73 -4.92
N ASP A 143 -36.72 -27.00 -4.92
CA ASP A 143 -36.64 -27.86 -6.11
C ASP A 143 -37.52 -27.37 -7.28
N GLN A 144 -38.63 -26.69 -6.98
CA GLN A 144 -39.46 -26.06 -8.00
C GLN A 144 -38.72 -24.87 -8.64
N LEU A 145 -38.14 -23.99 -7.83
CA LEU A 145 -37.37 -22.83 -8.31
C LEU A 145 -36.21 -23.25 -9.24
N ARG A 146 -35.52 -24.34 -8.88
CA ARG A 146 -34.44 -24.91 -9.70
C ARG A 146 -34.96 -25.43 -11.05
N ARG A 147 -36.09 -26.13 -11.06
CA ARG A 147 -36.71 -26.64 -12.30
C ARG A 147 -37.20 -25.52 -13.21
N GLU A 148 -37.61 -24.40 -12.63
CA GLU A 148 -38.03 -23.20 -13.37
C GLU A 148 -36.85 -22.35 -13.87
N GLY A 149 -35.61 -22.68 -13.48
CA GLY A 149 -34.41 -21.92 -13.85
C GLY A 149 -34.29 -20.57 -13.14
N VAL A 150 -35.00 -20.39 -12.01
CA VAL A 150 -34.92 -19.19 -11.17
C VAL A 150 -33.62 -19.20 -10.35
N ILE A 151 -33.15 -20.40 -9.97
CA ILE A 151 -31.89 -20.65 -9.24
C ILE A 151 -31.06 -21.75 -9.88
#